data_AF-A0A0N0RT58-F1
#
_entry.id   AF-A0A0N0RT58-F1
#
_cell.length_a   1.000
_cell.length_b   1.000
_cell.length_c   1.000
_cell.angle_alpha   90.00
_cell.angle_beta   90.00
_cell.angle_gamma   90.00
#
_symmetry.space_group_name_H-M   'P 1'
#
loop_
_entity.id
_entity.type
_entity.pdbx_description
1 polymer ?
#
loop_
_entity_poly.entity_id
_entity_poly.type
_entity_poly.pdbx_seq_one_letter_code
_entity_poly.pdbx_strand_id
1 'polypeptide(L)'
;MDGTNQHRGKTPRGIDNPTKSRPHGPVNFAPHEDVDQAAVQELTRFRVSPLGQIHQCCEHIPYNSAKKDFFEKTGRESMEVFKYQFQLPGDDNRYTVMWDYNIGLVRMTPFFKCLGYAKTKPSQMLDKNLGLRDITPSVTGGAVSAQARGSAETRQSR
;
A
#
# COMPACT_ATOMS: atom_id res chain seq x y z
N MET A 1 22.06 33.00 32.45
CA MET A 1 22.72 33.43 31.20
C MET A 1 23.89 32.47 31.05
N ASP A 2 23.99 31.55 30.11
CA ASP A 2 23.51 31.35 28.74
C ASP A 2 23.78 29.83 28.49
N GLY A 3 22.87 28.95 28.11
CA GLY A 3 22.17 28.91 26.84
C GLY A 3 22.98 28.19 25.75
N THR A 4 23.09 26.86 25.76
CA THR A 4 23.41 26.10 24.53
C THR A 4 22.69 24.74 24.50
N ASN A 5 21.55 24.76 23.83
CA ASN A 5 20.71 23.62 23.49
C ASN A 5 21.26 22.94 22.22
N GLN A 6 21.91 21.78 22.36
CA GLN A 6 22.30 20.97 21.20
C GLN A 6 21.06 20.23 20.66
N HIS A 7 20.40 20.85 19.69
CA HIS A 7 19.43 20.16 18.84
C HIS A 7 20.14 19.08 18.03
N ARG A 8 19.98 17.83 18.45
CA ARG A 8 20.32 16.64 17.66
C ARG A 8 19.40 16.63 16.43
N GLY A 9 19.93 17.13 15.31
CA GLY A 9 19.24 17.14 14.02
C GLY A 9 18.78 15.74 13.66
N LYS A 10 17.46 15.56 13.48
CA LYS A 10 16.90 14.35 12.88
C LYS A 10 17.29 14.37 11.41
N THR A 11 18.08 13.39 11.00
CA THR A 11 18.39 13.09 9.60
C THR A 11 17.08 12.97 8.82
N PRO A 12 16.93 13.61 7.64
CA PRO A 12 15.78 13.37 6.78
C PRO A 12 15.70 11.88 6.48
N ARG A 13 14.53 11.26 6.75
CA ARG A 13 14.27 9.88 6.35
C ARG A 13 14.43 9.82 4.84
N GLY A 14 15.43 9.06 4.38
CA GLY A 14 15.75 8.91 2.98
C GLY A 14 14.56 8.40 2.17
N ILE A 15 14.65 8.59 0.86
CA ILE A 15 13.71 8.00 -0.09
C ILE A 15 13.88 6.48 0.01
N ASP A 16 13.05 5.81 0.82
CA ASP A 16 12.95 4.36 0.79
C ASP A 16 12.38 3.98 -0.58
N ASN A 17 13.26 3.63 -1.51
CA ASN A 17 12.85 3.11 -2.80
C ASN A 17 12.35 1.68 -2.57
N PRO A 18 11.20 1.29 -3.14
CA PRO A 18 10.74 -0.08 -3.05
C PRO A 18 11.82 -1.03 -3.60
N THR A 19 12.07 -2.11 -2.86
CA THR A 19 13.08 -3.11 -3.21
C THR A 19 12.77 -3.71 -4.58
N LYS A 20 13.79 -3.75 -5.44
CA LYS A 20 13.66 -4.32 -6.78
C LYS A 20 13.61 -5.84 -6.71
N SER A 21 12.63 -6.45 -7.37
CA SER A 21 12.41 -7.89 -7.48
C SER A 21 11.66 -8.20 -8.77
N ARG A 22 11.86 -9.41 -9.30
CA ARG A 22 11.16 -9.87 -10.51
C ARG A 22 9.88 -10.63 -10.13
N PRO A 23 8.84 -10.57 -10.96
CA PRO A 23 7.62 -11.35 -10.72
C PRO A 23 7.93 -12.85 -10.80
N HIS A 24 7.25 -13.61 -9.95
CA HIS A 24 7.32 -15.06 -9.92
C HIS A 24 6.11 -15.66 -10.64
N GLY A 25 6.36 -16.55 -11.60
CA GLY A 25 5.30 -17.21 -12.37
C GLY A 25 4.58 -16.27 -13.36
N PRO A 26 3.34 -16.59 -13.76
CA PRO A 26 2.62 -15.86 -14.80
C PRO A 26 2.20 -14.45 -14.34
N VAL A 27 2.24 -13.47 -15.25
CA VAL A 27 1.74 -12.10 -14.99
C VAL A 27 0.51 -11.87 -15.87
N ASN A 28 -0.67 -11.89 -15.26
CA ASN A 28 -1.94 -11.67 -15.97
C ASN A 28 -2.40 -10.21 -15.91
N PHE A 29 -1.98 -9.47 -14.87
CA PHE A 29 -2.34 -8.07 -14.63
C PHE A 29 -1.08 -7.23 -14.42
N ALA A 30 -0.38 -6.93 -15.52
CA ALA A 30 0.83 -6.10 -15.51
C ALA A 30 0.53 -4.62 -15.22
N PRO A 31 1.51 -3.85 -14.69
CA PRO A 31 1.41 -2.41 -14.62
C PRO A 31 1.33 -1.82 -16.03
N HIS A 32 0.45 -0.84 -16.23
CA HIS A 32 0.39 -0.07 -17.47
C HIS A 32 1.03 1.30 -17.22
N GLU A 33 2.25 1.47 -17.71
CA GLU A 33 3.08 2.66 -17.47
C GLU A 33 3.31 3.51 -18.74
N ASP A 34 2.84 3.03 -19.90
CA ASP A 34 2.82 3.78 -21.16
C ASP A 34 1.57 4.65 -21.20
N VAL A 35 1.70 5.87 -20.66
CA VAL A 35 0.59 6.80 -20.48
C VAL A 35 0.88 8.14 -21.14
N ASP A 36 -0.17 8.89 -21.46
CA ASP A 36 -0.03 10.19 -22.11
C ASP A 36 0.63 11.25 -21.21
N GLN A 37 0.96 12.39 -21.81
CA GLN A 37 1.64 13.48 -21.11
C GLN A 37 0.81 14.05 -19.94
N ALA A 38 -0.52 14.05 -20.06
CA ALA A 38 -1.40 14.56 -19.00
C ALA A 38 -1.36 13.62 -17.78
N ALA A 39 -1.40 12.31 -18.00
CA ALA A 39 -1.23 11.31 -16.96
C ALA A 39 0.15 11.39 -16.30
N VAL A 40 1.23 11.57 -17.08
CA VAL A 40 2.58 11.75 -16.52
C VAL A 40 2.65 12.97 -15.58
N GLN A 41 1.98 14.08 -15.93
CA GLN A 41 1.92 15.26 -15.07
C GLN A 41 1.23 14.96 -13.73
N GLU A 42 0.11 14.25 -13.75
CA GLU A 42 -0.59 13.86 -12.51
C GLU A 42 0.22 12.85 -11.70
N LEU A 43 0.84 11.84 -12.32
CA LEU A 43 1.70 10.87 -11.63
C LEU A 43 2.90 11.56 -10.96
N THR A 44 3.46 12.60 -11.61
CA THR A 44 4.53 13.43 -11.04
C THR A 44 4.01 14.28 -9.88
N ARG A 45 2.85 14.92 -10.03
CA ARG A 45 2.18 15.71 -8.98
C ARG A 45 1.93 14.88 -7.73
N PHE A 46 1.51 13.63 -7.88
CA PHE A 46 1.30 12.68 -6.78
C PHE A 46 2.56 11.89 -6.38
N ARG A 47 3.74 12.28 -6.89
CA ARG A 47 5.04 11.68 -6.56
C ARG A 47 5.02 10.15 -6.63
N VAL A 48 4.41 9.61 -7.69
CA VAL A 48 4.31 8.16 -7.89
C VAL A 48 5.71 7.57 -8.07
N SER A 49 6.02 6.52 -7.30
CA SER A 49 7.31 5.85 -7.35
C SER A 49 7.17 4.32 -7.20
N PRO A 50 7.87 3.52 -8.04
CA PRO A 50 8.82 3.95 -9.07
C PRO A 50 8.17 4.00 -10.45
N LEU A 51 7.86 5.20 -10.96
CA LEU A 51 7.29 5.39 -12.29
C LEU A 51 8.22 4.85 -13.39
N GLY A 52 7.65 4.09 -14.33
CA GLY A 52 8.36 3.38 -15.41
C GLY A 52 9.04 2.08 -14.97
N GLN A 53 8.96 1.73 -13.69
CA GLN A 53 9.68 0.61 -13.09
C GLN A 53 8.81 -0.17 -12.10
N ILE A 54 7.47 0.00 -12.11
CA ILE A 54 6.59 -0.69 -11.17
C ILE A 54 6.66 -2.21 -11.37
N HIS A 55 6.90 -2.67 -12.60
CA HIS A 55 7.11 -4.08 -12.92
C HIS A 55 8.33 -4.70 -12.21
N GLN A 56 9.23 -3.88 -11.66
CA GLN A 56 10.40 -4.31 -10.88
C GLN A 56 10.11 -4.31 -9.38
N CYS A 57 8.90 -3.98 -8.94
CA CYS A 57 8.54 -3.89 -7.53
C CYS A 57 7.51 -4.96 -7.19
N CYS A 58 8.00 -6.19 -7.06
CA CYS A 58 7.18 -7.35 -6.73
C CYS A 58 7.32 -7.75 -5.25
N GLU A 59 6.30 -8.38 -4.71
CA GLU A 59 6.36 -9.00 -3.38
C GLU A 59 5.57 -10.31 -3.39
N HIS A 60 6.16 -11.37 -2.83
CA HIS A 60 5.44 -12.59 -2.51
C HIS A 60 4.92 -12.46 -1.07
N ILE A 61 3.61 -12.60 -0.89
CA ILE A 61 2.96 -12.46 0.42
C ILE A 61 2.30 -13.80 0.77
N PRO A 62 2.87 -14.58 1.68
CA PRO A 62 2.21 -15.77 2.18
C PRO A 62 0.96 -15.38 2.98
N TYR A 63 -0.14 -16.09 2.76
CA TYR A 63 -1.38 -15.89 3.49
C TYR A 63 -1.50 -16.92 4.62
N ASN A 64 -1.03 -16.54 5.81
CA ASN A 64 -1.05 -17.38 7.01
C ASN A 64 -2.14 -16.95 8.02
N SER A 65 -3.28 -16.45 7.54
CA SER A 65 -4.36 -16.02 8.43
C SER A 65 -5.12 -17.20 9.03
N ALA A 66 -5.55 -17.06 10.28
CA ALA A 66 -6.51 -18.00 10.90
C ALA A 66 -7.86 -18.01 10.18
N LYS A 67 -8.17 -16.94 9.41
CA LYS A 67 -9.36 -16.86 8.56
C LYS A 67 -9.02 -17.37 7.17
N LYS A 68 -9.76 -18.37 6.69
CA LYS A 68 -9.53 -19.00 5.38
C LYS A 68 -10.23 -18.31 4.20
N ASP A 69 -10.85 -17.14 4.41
CA ASP A 69 -11.66 -16.43 3.39
C ASP A 69 -10.91 -16.19 2.06
N PHE A 70 -9.62 -15.87 2.12
CA PHE A 70 -8.83 -15.70 0.89
C PHE A 70 -8.66 -17.01 0.13
N PHE A 71 -8.29 -18.10 0.83
CA PHE A 71 -8.13 -19.41 0.22
C PHE A 71 -9.47 -19.94 -0.33
N GLU A 72 -10.55 -19.80 0.43
CA GLU A 72 -11.88 -20.26 0.04
C GLU A 72 -12.39 -19.56 -1.23
N LYS A 73 -12.10 -18.27 -1.39
CA LYS A 73 -12.53 -17.49 -2.57
C LYS A 73 -11.60 -17.61 -3.77
N THR A 74 -10.31 -17.89 -3.57
CA THR A 74 -9.30 -17.81 -4.64
C THR A 74 -8.58 -19.13 -4.93
N GLY A 75 -8.66 -20.11 -4.03
CA GLY A 75 -7.88 -21.35 -4.07
C GLY A 75 -6.38 -21.18 -3.80
N ARG A 76 -5.95 -20.01 -3.29
CA ARG A 76 -4.53 -19.65 -3.17
C ARG A 76 -4.10 -19.45 -1.73
N GLU A 77 -2.85 -19.82 -1.43
CA GLU A 77 -2.21 -19.66 -0.12
C GLU A 77 -1.24 -18.48 -0.07
N SER A 78 -1.03 -17.80 -1.19
CA SER A 78 -0.17 -16.61 -1.29
C SER A 78 -0.73 -15.62 -2.30
N MET A 79 -0.25 -14.39 -2.18
CA MET A 79 -0.43 -13.34 -3.17
C MET A 79 0.90 -13.00 -3.82
N GLU A 80 0.81 -12.70 -5.11
CA GLU A 80 1.91 -12.34 -5.98
C GLU A 80 1.63 -10.93 -6.46
N VAL A 81 2.29 -9.92 -5.87
CA VAL A 81 1.84 -8.54 -6.01
C VAL A 81 2.87 -7.63 -6.67
N PHE A 82 2.39 -6.68 -7.47
CA PHE A 82 3.13 -5.47 -7.78
C PHE A 82 2.80 -4.40 -6.74
N LYS A 83 3.72 -3.45 -6.54
CA LYS A 83 3.49 -2.31 -5.66
C LYS A 83 4.12 -1.02 -6.18
N TYR A 84 3.44 0.09 -5.93
CA TYR A 84 3.99 1.44 -6.04
C TYR A 84 3.54 2.27 -4.85
N GLN A 85 4.14 3.45 -4.72
CA GLN A 85 3.75 4.43 -3.71
C GLN A 85 3.40 5.77 -4.34
N PHE A 86 2.50 6.51 -3.68
CA PHE A 86 2.17 7.89 -4.02
C PHE A 86 2.09 8.76 -2.75
N GLN A 87 2.11 10.06 -2.93
CA GLN A 87 1.94 11.09 -1.90
C GLN A 87 0.96 12.15 -2.40
N LEU A 88 0.19 12.76 -1.50
CA LEU A 88 -0.64 13.91 -1.87
C LEU A 88 0.21 15.20 -1.88
N PRO A 89 -0.06 16.16 -2.78
CA PRO A 89 0.58 17.47 -2.72
C PRO A 89 0.35 18.12 -1.36
N GLY A 90 1.44 18.46 -0.66
CA GLY A 90 1.39 19.06 0.68
C GLY A 90 1.22 18.06 1.83
N ASP A 91 1.23 16.75 1.57
CA ASP A 91 1.26 15.70 2.59
C ASP A 91 2.58 14.91 2.50
N ASP A 92 3.17 14.61 3.67
CA ASP A 92 4.37 13.77 3.79
C ASP A 92 4.03 12.28 3.91
N ASN A 93 2.75 11.93 4.02
CA ASN A 93 2.30 10.55 4.09
C ASN A 93 2.50 9.83 2.75
N ARG A 94 3.13 8.64 2.81
CA ARG A 94 3.28 7.73 1.67
C ARG A 94 2.21 6.65 1.72
N TYR A 95 1.50 6.48 0.62
CA TYR A 95 0.45 5.47 0.47
C TYR A 95 0.94 4.38 -0.50
N THR A 96 0.95 3.13 -0.04
CA THR A 96 1.38 1.98 -0.87
C THR A 96 0.17 1.32 -1.52
N VAL A 97 0.14 1.34 -2.85
CA VAL A 97 -0.83 0.61 -3.67
C VAL A 97 -0.23 -0.72 -4.06
N MET A 98 -1.04 -1.77 -3.96
CA MET A 98 -0.64 -3.15 -4.24
C MET A 98 -1.79 -3.86 -4.94
N TRP A 99 -1.48 -4.71 -5.91
CA TRP A 99 -2.45 -5.61 -6.52
C TRP A 99 -1.82 -6.94 -6.85
N ASP A 100 -2.61 -8.01 -6.75
CA ASP A 100 -2.18 -9.34 -7.15
C ASP A 100 -2.13 -9.46 -8.68
N TYR A 101 -0.96 -9.71 -9.25
CA TYR A 101 -0.77 -9.76 -10.69
C TYR A 101 -1.21 -11.07 -11.34
N ASN A 102 -1.59 -12.08 -10.56
CA ASN A 102 -2.20 -13.31 -11.12
C ASN A 102 -3.72 -13.16 -11.29
N ILE A 103 -4.40 -12.50 -10.35
CA ILE A 103 -5.88 -12.46 -10.29
C ILE A 103 -6.50 -11.05 -10.26
N GLY A 104 -5.69 -9.99 -10.26
CA GLY A 104 -6.17 -8.61 -10.40
C GLY A 104 -6.80 -8.00 -9.14
N LEU A 105 -6.66 -8.64 -7.97
CA LEU A 105 -7.22 -8.10 -6.72
C LEU A 105 -6.41 -6.91 -6.22
N VAL A 106 -7.08 -5.76 -6.06
CA VAL A 106 -6.47 -4.49 -5.61
C VAL A 106 -6.70 -4.27 -4.12
N ARG A 107 -5.64 -3.87 -3.40
CA ARG A 107 -5.76 -3.40 -2.01
C ARG A 107 -6.28 -1.96 -2.00
N MET A 108 -7.56 -1.77 -1.69
CA MET A 108 -8.22 -0.45 -1.74
C MET A 108 -7.86 0.52 -0.60
N THR A 109 -7.40 0.02 0.56
CA THR A 109 -7.10 0.83 1.76
C THR A 109 -6.30 2.13 1.54
N PRO A 110 -5.18 2.17 0.78
CA PRO A 110 -4.42 3.40 0.53
C PRO A 110 -5.27 4.55 -0.01
N PHE A 111 -6.22 4.29 -0.92
CA PHE A 111 -7.08 5.32 -1.52
C PHE A 111 -8.07 5.93 -0.53
N PHE A 112 -8.50 5.15 0.47
CA PHE A 112 -9.36 5.67 1.53
C PHE A 112 -8.56 6.45 2.57
N LYS A 113 -7.38 5.96 2.91
CA LYS A 113 -6.51 6.60 3.90
C LYS A 113 -6.02 7.98 3.46
N CYS A 114 -5.73 8.18 2.17
CA CYS A 114 -5.29 9.48 1.69
C CYS A 114 -6.40 10.55 1.77
N LEU A 115 -7.67 10.14 1.80
CA LEU A 115 -8.82 11.03 1.99
C LEU A 115 -9.22 11.19 3.47
N GLY A 116 -8.41 10.69 4.41
CA GLY A 116 -8.70 10.77 5.85
C GLY A 116 -9.73 9.77 6.36
N TYR A 117 -10.15 8.79 5.56
CA TYR A 117 -11.10 7.77 6.02
C TYR A 117 -10.45 6.71 6.90
N ALA A 118 -11.19 6.27 7.93
CA ALA A 118 -10.78 5.20 8.83
C ALA A 118 -10.59 3.86 8.09
N LYS A 119 -9.75 2.98 8.66
CA LYS A 119 -9.43 1.65 8.09
C LYS A 119 -10.64 0.76 7.80
N THR A 120 -11.76 0.99 8.49
CA THR A 120 -13.01 0.22 8.37
C THR A 120 -13.92 0.71 7.25
N LYS A 121 -13.67 1.91 6.70
CA LYS A 121 -14.51 2.52 5.66
C LYS A 121 -14.64 1.66 4.40
N PRO A 122 -13.57 1.02 3.88
CA PRO A 122 -13.70 0.10 2.75
C PRO A 122 -14.69 -1.02 3.04
N SER A 123 -14.56 -1.70 4.18
CA SER A 123 -15.47 -2.79 4.57
C SER A 123 -16.92 -2.32 4.71
N GLN A 124 -17.14 -1.14 5.31
CA GLN A 124 -18.45 -0.51 5.42
C GLN A 124 -19.06 -0.14 4.07
N MET A 125 -18.26 0.15 3.06
CA MET A 125 -18.77 0.38 1.70
C MET A 125 -19.15 -0.92 1.00
N LEU A 126 -18.41 -2.01 1.25
CA LEU A 126 -18.80 -3.33 0.76
C LEU A 126 -20.14 -3.78 1.33
N ASP A 127 -20.43 -3.46 2.60
CA ASP A 127 -21.74 -3.75 3.23
C ASP A 127 -22.93 -3.12 2.49
N LYS A 128 -22.69 -1.98 1.82
CA LYS A 128 -23.74 -1.21 1.14
C LYS A 128 -24.03 -1.67 -0.29
N ASN A 129 -23.23 -2.61 -0.82
CA ASN A 129 -23.32 -3.06 -2.20
C ASN A 129 -23.57 -4.58 -2.21
N LEU A 130 -24.81 -4.97 -2.46
CA LEU A 130 -25.21 -6.39 -2.54
C LEU A 130 -24.36 -7.11 -3.61
N GLY A 131 -23.84 -8.29 -3.27
CA GLY A 131 -22.97 -9.11 -4.13
C GLY A 131 -21.50 -8.69 -4.19
N LEU A 132 -21.16 -7.43 -3.88
CA LEU A 132 -19.77 -6.97 -3.93
C LEU A 132 -18.90 -7.59 -2.83
N ARG A 133 -19.51 -7.89 -1.68
CA ARG A 133 -18.83 -8.57 -0.56
C ARG A 133 -18.41 -10.00 -0.90
N ASP A 134 -19.21 -10.71 -1.69
CA ASP A 134 -18.98 -12.11 -2.01
C ASP A 134 -17.74 -12.26 -2.88
N ILE A 135 -17.50 -11.29 -3.77
CA ILE A 135 -16.34 -11.23 -4.67
C ILE A 135 -15.13 -10.49 -4.10
N THR A 136 -15.22 -9.94 -2.87
CA THR A 136 -14.10 -9.23 -2.24
C THR A 136 -13.50 -10.08 -1.12
N PRO A 137 -12.32 -10.68 -1.32
CA PRO A 137 -11.62 -11.39 -0.25
C PRO A 137 -11.18 -10.43 0.86
N SER A 138 -11.48 -10.81 2.10
CA SER A 138 -11.03 -10.12 3.29
C SER A 138 -9.63 -10.58 3.67
N VAL A 139 -8.63 -9.89 3.13
CA VAL A 139 -7.23 -10.10 3.52
C VAL A 139 -6.99 -9.37 4.84
N THR A 140 -7.33 -10.03 5.95
CA THR A 140 -7.01 -9.55 7.30
C THR A 140 -6.14 -10.59 8.03
N GLY A 141 -5.01 -10.14 8.60
CA GLY A 141 -4.26 -10.95 9.58
C GLY A 141 -3.16 -11.88 9.06
N GLY A 142 -2.52 -11.59 7.93
CA GLY A 142 -1.22 -12.20 7.58
C GLY A 142 -0.13 -11.13 7.53
N ALA A 143 1.15 -11.50 7.59
CA ALA A 143 2.31 -10.60 7.60
C ALA A 143 2.41 -9.72 6.33
N VAL A 144 1.52 -8.75 6.20
CA VAL A 144 1.65 -7.66 5.25
C VAL A 144 2.67 -6.74 5.90
N SER A 145 3.79 -6.50 5.24
CA SER A 145 4.84 -5.52 5.57
C SER A 145 4.33 -4.07 5.72
N ALA A 146 3.03 -3.85 5.88
CA ALA A 146 2.31 -2.59 6.07
C ALA A 146 1.80 -2.43 7.52
N GLN A 147 2.56 -2.90 8.51
CA GLN A 147 2.43 -2.42 9.88
C GLN A 147 3.02 -1.01 9.89
N ALA A 148 2.16 0.00 9.76
CA ALA A 148 2.55 1.39 9.93
C ALA A 148 3.30 1.52 11.27
N ARG A 149 4.62 1.70 11.23
CA ARG A 149 5.38 2.17 12.38
C ARG A 149 5.01 3.63 12.56
N GLY A 150 3.96 3.86 13.32
CA GLY A 150 3.36 5.17 13.58
C GLY A 150 2.39 5.09 14.74
N SER A 151 2.81 4.53 15.86
CA SER A 151 2.18 4.78 17.16
C SER A 151 3.29 5.17 18.12
N ALA A 152 3.75 6.42 17.99
CA ALA A 152 4.34 7.10 19.14
C ALA A 152 3.16 7.45 20.06
N GLU A 153 2.80 6.53 20.93
CA GLU A 153 1.97 6.81 22.09
C GLU A 153 2.88 7.54 23.09
N THR A 154 3.00 8.87 22.96
CA THR A 154 3.55 9.67 24.05
C THR A 154 2.43 9.85 25.07
N ARG A 155 2.35 8.92 26.02
CA ARG A 155 1.68 9.18 27.30
C ARG A 155 2.47 10.30 27.99
N GLN A 156 1.86 11.47 28.10
CA GLN A 156 2.19 12.41 29.16
C GLN A 156 1.79 11.76 30.49
N SER A 157 2.78 11.45 31.32
CA SER A 157 2.60 11.25 32.76
C SER A 157 3.09 12.51 33.47
N ARG A 158 2.14 13.15 34.16
CA ARG A 158 2.20 14.13 35.26
C ARG A 158 3.55 14.75 35.62
#